data_AF-X0UKU0-F1
#
_entry.id   AF-X0UKU0-F1
#
_cell.length_a   1.000
_cell.length_b   1.000
_cell.length_c   1.000
_cell.angle_alpha   90.00
_cell.angle_beta   90.00
_cell.angle_gamma   90.00
#
_symmetry.space_group_name_H-M   'P 1'
#
loop_
_entity.id
_entity.type
_entity.pdbx_description
1 polymer ?
#
loop_
_entity_poly.entity_id
_entity_poly.type
_entity_poly.pdbx_seq_one_letter_code
_entity_poly.pdbx_strand_id
1 'polypeptide(L)'
;MDQPLSLKQLVQIVPVEEKIKQQVFSEEDRLTADQKYRISKLCWALLSTIFEERMRQKSQAMLKEMAEEGKEYEQEDFRRLEDEVMADLLIKLDEVKSQKELSEIKSQLKASITEKQQKTQTTPTLQRQTQTIL
;
A
#
# COMPACT_ATOMS: atom_id res chain seq x y z
N MET A 1 4.50 16.95 17.42
CA MET A 1 4.51 16.89 15.95
C MET A 1 5.07 15.54 15.58
N ASP A 2 4.23 14.67 15.04
CA ASP A 2 4.59 13.32 14.63
C ASP A 2 5.45 13.40 13.37
N GLN A 3 6.64 12.79 13.42
CA GLN A 3 7.56 12.78 12.30
C GLN A 3 7.22 11.56 11.43
N PRO A 4 6.76 11.75 10.17
CA PRO A 4 6.52 10.62 9.28
C PRO A 4 7.81 9.83 9.05
N LEU A 5 7.68 8.51 8.78
CA LEU A 5 8.80 7.64 8.45
C LEU A 5 9.74 8.32 7.45
N SER A 6 11.03 8.27 7.77
CA SER A 6 12.07 8.80 6.89
C SER A 6 12.12 8.01 5.57
N LEU A 7 12.64 8.65 4.52
CA LEU A 7 12.82 8.01 3.23
C LEU A 7 13.67 6.73 3.35
N LYS A 8 14.73 6.78 4.17
CA LYS A 8 15.56 5.60 4.48
C LYS A 8 14.75 4.42 5.01
N GLN A 9 13.90 4.67 6.01
CA GLN A 9 13.04 3.63 6.58
C GLN A 9 12.07 3.06 5.53
N LEU A 10 11.48 3.91 4.69
CA LEU A 10 10.55 3.48 3.62
C LEU A 10 11.22 2.64 2.52
N VAL A 11 12.46 2.97 2.16
CA VAL A 11 13.21 2.25 1.14
C VAL A 11 13.68 0.89 1.65
N GLN A 12 14.00 0.79 2.94
CA GLN A 12 14.43 -0.47 3.55
C GLN A 12 13.33 -1.53 3.49
N ILE A 13 12.07 -1.12 3.67
CA ILE A 13 10.91 -2.01 3.83
C ILE A 13 10.24 -2.36 2.49
N VAL A 14 10.37 -1.51 1.48
CA VAL A 14 9.76 -1.77 0.17
C VAL A 14 10.53 -2.89 -0.52
N PRO A 15 9.86 -3.88 -1.15
CA PRO A 15 10.54 -4.98 -1.83
C PRO A 15 11.02 -4.54 -3.22
N VAL A 16 12.00 -3.66 -3.21
CA VAL A 16 12.81 -3.31 -4.39
C VAL A 16 14.17 -3.98 -4.29
N GLU A 17 14.86 -4.07 -5.42
CA GLU A 17 16.21 -4.64 -5.47
C GLU A 17 17.17 -3.90 -4.54
N GLU A 18 18.08 -4.64 -3.90
CA GLU A 18 19.07 -4.08 -2.96
C GLU A 18 19.90 -2.97 -3.63
N LYS A 19 20.23 -3.12 -4.91
CA LYS A 19 20.92 -2.08 -5.70
C LYS A 19 20.18 -0.74 -5.69
N ILE A 20 18.85 -0.76 -5.81
CA ILE A 20 18.01 0.44 -5.79
C ILE A 20 18.02 1.04 -4.38
N LYS A 21 17.95 0.20 -3.34
CA LYS A 21 18.04 0.67 -1.95
C LYS A 21 19.35 1.39 -1.68
N GLN A 22 20.46 0.76 -2.05
CA GLN A 22 21.80 1.32 -1.90
C GLN A 22 21.97 2.64 -2.68
N GLN A 23 21.41 2.73 -3.89
CA GLN A 23 21.43 3.97 -4.67
C GLN A 23 20.72 5.11 -3.93
N VAL A 24 19.52 4.86 -3.39
CA VAL A 24 18.79 5.87 -2.63
C VAL A 24 19.53 6.25 -1.34
N PHE A 25 20.13 5.29 -0.65
CA PHE A 25 20.92 5.58 0.56
C PHE A 25 22.17 6.41 0.26
N SER A 26 22.85 6.17 -0.87
CA SER A 26 24.05 6.89 -1.26
C SER A 26 23.80 8.33 -1.72
N GLU A 27 22.63 8.60 -2.30
CA GLU A 27 22.29 9.91 -2.87
C GLU A 27 21.35 10.73 -1.98
N GLU A 28 20.86 10.19 -0.84
CA GLU A 28 19.82 10.83 -0.04
C GLU A 28 20.14 12.28 0.34
N ASP A 29 21.37 12.57 0.74
CA ASP A 29 21.77 13.93 1.14
C ASP A 29 21.81 14.92 -0.03
N ARG A 30 21.90 14.40 -1.26
CA ARG A 30 21.88 15.18 -2.51
C ARG A 30 20.48 15.34 -3.08
N LEU A 31 19.50 14.57 -2.60
CA LEU A 31 18.12 14.68 -3.03
C LEU A 31 17.48 15.94 -2.46
N THR A 32 16.81 16.69 -3.33
CA THR A 32 15.92 17.79 -2.94
C THR A 32 14.70 17.28 -2.17
N ALA A 33 14.03 18.16 -1.43
CA ALA A 33 12.82 17.81 -0.70
C ALA A 33 11.71 17.23 -1.62
N ASP A 34 11.54 17.77 -2.84
CA ASP A 34 10.56 17.26 -3.81
C ASP A 34 10.92 15.84 -4.28
N GLN A 35 12.19 15.58 -4.55
CA GLN A 35 12.65 14.24 -4.93
C GLN A 35 12.46 13.24 -3.80
N LYS A 36 12.79 13.61 -2.55
CA LYS A 36 12.55 12.76 -1.38
C LYS A 36 11.07 12.44 -1.24
N TYR A 37 10.20 13.45 -1.38
CA TYR A 37 8.75 13.27 -1.34
C TYR A 37 8.24 12.32 -2.42
N ARG A 38 8.70 12.47 -3.68
CA ARG A 38 8.30 11.59 -4.79
C ARG A 38 8.71 10.14 -4.57
N ILE A 39 9.93 9.90 -4.08
CA ILE A 39 10.40 8.54 -3.80
C ILE A 39 9.61 7.96 -2.63
N SER A 40 9.39 8.71 -1.55
CA SER A 40 8.53 8.27 -0.44
C SER A 40 7.12 7.91 -0.93
N LYS A 41 6.53 8.72 -1.82
CA LYS A 41 5.22 8.43 -2.41
C LYS A 41 5.22 7.14 -3.23
N LEU A 42 6.28 6.87 -3.98
CA LEU A 42 6.44 5.62 -4.73
C LEU A 42 6.57 4.41 -3.78
N CYS A 43 7.37 4.52 -2.72
CA CYS A 43 7.51 3.49 -1.70
C CYS A 43 6.16 3.15 -1.07
N TRP A 44 5.39 4.18 -0.68
CA TRP A 44 4.03 3.98 -0.16
C TRP A 44 3.09 3.32 -1.16
N ALA A 45 3.11 3.76 -2.42
CA ALA A 45 2.27 3.16 -3.46
C ALA A 45 2.57 1.66 -3.66
N LEU A 46 3.86 1.28 -3.63
CA LEU A 46 4.29 -0.12 -3.73
C LEU A 46 3.82 -0.93 -2.52
N LEU A 47 4.02 -0.42 -1.31
CA LEU A 47 3.57 -1.06 -0.07
C LEU A 47 2.04 -1.26 -0.06
N SER A 48 1.28 -0.26 -0.50
CA SER A 48 -0.18 -0.37 -0.65
C SER A 48 -0.56 -1.46 -1.64
N THR A 49 0.11 -1.54 -2.80
CA THR A 49 -0.19 -2.60 -3.79
C THR A 49 0.08 -3.99 -3.23
N ILE A 50 1.17 -4.17 -2.47
CA ILE A 50 1.49 -5.46 -1.86
C ILE A 50 0.45 -5.84 -0.80
N PHE A 51 0.05 -4.86 0.01
CA PHE A 51 -1.00 -5.05 1.01
C PHE A 51 -2.33 -5.45 0.36
N GLU A 52 -2.77 -4.70 -0.65
CA GLU A 52 -4.00 -4.96 -1.42
C GLU A 52 -3.97 -6.36 -2.05
N GLU A 53 -2.84 -6.75 -2.64
CA GLU A 53 -2.68 -8.06 -3.26
C GLU A 53 -2.71 -9.21 -2.25
N ARG A 54 -2.04 -9.06 -1.09
CA ARG A 54 -2.09 -10.05 -0.01
C ARG A 54 -3.49 -10.19 0.57
N MET A 55 -4.18 -9.07 0.80
CA MET A 55 -5.57 -9.08 1.24
C MET A 55 -6.47 -9.80 0.23
N ARG A 56 -6.29 -9.52 -1.06
CA ARG A 56 -7.03 -10.17 -2.14
C ARG A 56 -6.80 -11.67 -2.14
N GLN A 57 -5.54 -12.12 -2.07
CA GLN A 57 -5.19 -13.54 -2.06
C GLN A 57 -5.79 -14.27 -0.86
N LYS A 58 -5.62 -13.74 0.35
CA LYS A 58 -6.14 -14.39 1.55
C LYS A 58 -7.68 -14.37 1.59
N SER A 59 -8.32 -13.28 1.16
CA SER A 59 -9.79 -13.22 1.06
C SER A 59 -10.33 -14.21 0.03
N GLN A 60 -9.64 -14.39 -1.10
CA GLN A 60 -10.00 -15.40 -2.10
C GLN A 60 -9.87 -16.82 -1.55
N ALA A 61 -8.85 -17.09 -0.72
CA ALA A 61 -8.72 -18.37 -0.03
C ALA A 61 -9.90 -18.63 0.93
N MET A 62 -10.26 -17.65 1.76
CA MET A 62 -11.43 -17.77 2.65
C MET A 62 -12.72 -18.03 1.86
N LEU A 63 -12.98 -17.27 0.79
CA LEU A 63 -14.17 -17.49 -0.05
C LEU A 63 -14.18 -18.87 -0.70
N LYS A 64 -13.01 -19.39 -1.08
CA LYS A 64 -12.87 -20.75 -1.61
C LYS A 64 -13.19 -21.79 -0.54
N GLU A 65 -12.70 -21.61 0.68
CA GLU A 65 -13.01 -22.49 1.82
C GLU A 65 -14.50 -22.47 2.17
N MET A 66 -15.18 -21.32 2.06
CA MET A 66 -16.64 -21.26 2.20
C MET A 66 -17.37 -22.07 1.12
N ALA A 67 -16.91 -21.94 -0.13
CA ALA A 67 -17.55 -22.57 -1.28
C ALA A 67 -17.31 -24.10 -1.35
N GLU A 68 -16.11 -24.56 -0.99
CA GLU A 68 -15.69 -25.96 -1.14
C GLU A 68 -15.80 -26.77 0.16
N GLU A 69 -15.53 -26.16 1.31
CA GLU A 69 -15.45 -26.84 2.60
C GLU A 69 -16.64 -26.51 3.53
N GLY A 70 -17.51 -25.58 3.11
CA GLY A 70 -18.67 -25.16 3.90
C GLY A 70 -18.30 -24.39 5.18
N LYS A 71 -17.09 -23.81 5.23
CA LYS A 71 -16.70 -22.95 6.35
C LYS A 71 -17.56 -21.67 6.37
N GLU A 72 -17.82 -21.17 7.56
CA GLU A 72 -18.49 -19.88 7.75
C GLU A 72 -17.48 -18.87 8.29
N TYR A 73 -17.42 -17.70 7.66
CA TYR A 73 -16.62 -16.57 8.13
C TYR A 73 -17.51 -15.38 8.37
N GLU A 74 -17.25 -14.68 9.47
CA GLU A 74 -17.93 -13.45 9.84
C GLU A 74 -17.12 -12.23 9.38
N GLN A 75 -17.74 -11.06 9.41
CA GLN A 75 -17.06 -9.81 9.09
C GLN A 75 -15.82 -9.58 9.97
N GLU A 76 -15.82 -10.08 11.21
CA GLU A 76 -14.69 -9.96 12.12
C GLU A 76 -13.47 -10.77 11.66
N ASP A 77 -13.67 -11.90 10.98
CA ASP A 77 -12.56 -12.71 10.44
C ASP A 77 -11.81 -11.96 9.34
N PHE A 78 -12.53 -11.24 8.48
CA PHE A 78 -11.91 -10.36 7.47
C PHE A 78 -11.18 -9.16 8.10
N ARG A 79 -11.63 -8.66 9.26
CA ARG A 79 -10.91 -7.61 10.00
C ARG A 79 -9.63 -8.16 10.62
N ARG A 80 -9.69 -9.37 11.21
CA ARG A 80 -8.50 -10.07 11.71
C ARG A 80 -7.50 -10.35 10.60
N LEU A 81 -7.99 -10.68 9.40
CA LEU A 81 -7.17 -10.82 8.20
C LEU A 81 -6.46 -9.53 7.82
N GLU A 82 -7.16 -8.39 7.88
CA GLU A 82 -6.56 -7.06 7.65
C GLU A 82 -5.43 -6.81 8.64
N ASP A 83 -5.67 -7.08 9.92
CA ASP A 83 -4.67 -6.91 10.98
C ASP A 83 -3.49 -7.88 10.83
N GLU A 84 -3.72 -9.11 10.37
CA GLU A 84 -2.67 -10.10 10.10
C GLU A 84 -1.82 -9.70 8.89
N VAL A 85 -2.42 -9.32 7.76
CA VAL A 85 -1.67 -8.86 6.58
C VAL A 85 -0.91 -7.58 6.88
N MET A 86 -1.51 -6.70 7.68
CA MET A 86 -0.86 -5.50 8.19
C MET A 86 0.32 -5.91 9.08
N ALA A 87 0.13 -6.80 10.06
CA ALA A 87 1.21 -7.31 10.90
C ALA A 87 2.32 -7.97 10.07
N ASP A 88 2.03 -8.77 9.04
CA ASP A 88 3.04 -9.37 8.17
C ASP A 88 3.85 -8.32 7.38
N LEU A 89 3.19 -7.23 6.99
CA LEU A 89 3.86 -6.09 6.36
C LEU A 89 4.74 -5.37 7.40
N LEU A 90 4.21 -5.21 8.62
CA LEU A 90 4.82 -4.52 9.75
C LEU A 90 5.92 -5.34 10.47
N ILE A 91 5.91 -6.66 10.40
CA ILE A 91 6.97 -7.54 10.95
C ILE A 91 8.22 -7.43 10.09
N LYS A 92 8.07 -7.25 8.77
CA LYS A 92 9.17 -6.79 7.92
C LYS A 92 9.64 -5.37 8.26
N LEU A 93 8.79 -4.57 8.92
CA LEU A 93 9.18 -3.32 9.53
C LEU A 93 9.76 -3.47 10.94
N ASP A 94 9.61 -4.59 11.65
CA ASP A 94 9.96 -4.71 13.09
C ASP A 94 11.47 -4.92 13.33
N GLU A 95 12.26 -5.02 12.27
CA GLU A 95 13.68 -4.61 12.30
C GLU A 95 13.85 -3.09 12.57
N VAL A 96 12.73 -2.34 12.57
CA VAL A 96 12.55 -0.88 12.73
C VAL A 96 11.33 -0.59 13.65
N LYS A 97 11.49 -0.88 14.95
CA LYS A 97 10.86 -0.36 16.21
C LYS A 97 9.43 0.29 16.29
N SER A 98 8.75 -0.04 17.40
CA SER A 98 7.74 0.69 18.24
C SER A 98 6.26 0.82 17.77
N GLN A 99 5.31 0.63 18.72
CA GLN A 99 3.84 0.72 18.50
C GLN A 99 3.36 2.05 17.89
N LYS A 100 4.10 3.13 18.09
CA LYS A 100 3.74 4.43 17.53
C LYS A 100 3.94 4.45 16.01
N GLU A 101 5.06 3.94 15.53
CA GLU A 101 5.40 3.87 14.11
C GLU A 101 4.40 2.95 13.36
N LEU A 102 3.97 1.86 14.02
CA LEU A 102 2.91 0.97 13.52
C LEU A 102 1.58 1.70 13.23
N SER A 103 1.17 2.62 14.12
CA SER A 103 -0.07 3.38 13.94
C SER A 103 0.00 4.36 12.77
N GLU A 104 1.17 4.97 12.56
CA GLU A 104 1.40 5.92 11.46
C GLU A 104 1.42 5.20 10.11
N ILE A 105 2.05 4.03 10.05
CA ILE A 105 2.05 3.19 8.84
C ILE A 105 0.63 2.78 8.48
N LYS A 106 -0.16 2.34 9.46
CA LYS A 106 -1.57 1.99 9.24
C LYS A 106 -2.36 3.17 8.68
N SER A 107 -2.13 4.38 9.20
CA SER A 107 -2.78 5.61 8.72
C SER A 107 -2.38 5.97 7.29
N GLN A 108 -1.08 5.97 6.98
CA GLN A 108 -0.56 6.30 5.65
C GLN A 108 -0.96 5.28 4.58
N LEU A 109 -1.00 4.00 4.95
CA LEU A 109 -1.45 2.93 4.06
C LEU A 109 -2.93 3.11 3.71
N LYS A 110 -3.78 3.38 4.71
CA LYS A 110 -5.21 3.64 4.50
C LYS A 110 -5.44 4.88 3.63
N ALA A 111 -4.68 5.95 3.84
CA ALA A 111 -4.75 7.14 2.99
C ALA A 111 -4.37 6.82 1.54
N SER A 112 -3.29 6.06 1.32
CA SER A 112 -2.81 5.68 -0.01
C SER A 112 -3.80 4.77 -0.78
N ILE A 113 -4.45 3.84 -0.07
CA ILE A 113 -5.52 3.00 -0.63
C ILE A 113 -6.73 3.88 -1.02
N THR A 114 -7.12 4.81 -0.16
CA THR A 114 -8.26 5.71 -0.40
C THR A 114 -8.02 6.64 -1.60
N GLU A 115 -6.82 7.20 -1.74
CA GLU A 115 -6.44 8.03 -2.90
C GLU A 115 -6.54 7.27 -4.24
N LYS A 116 -6.16 5.98 -4.26
CA LYS A 116 -6.28 5.14 -5.46
C LYS A 116 -7.75 4.92 -5.85
N GLN A 117 -8.63 4.70 -4.87
CA GLN A 117 -10.06 4.45 -5.09
C GLN A 117 -10.82 5.69 -5.62
N GLN A 118 -10.37 6.91 -5.29
CA GLN A 118 -10.97 8.13 -5.83
C GLN A 118 -10.59 8.40 -7.30
N LYS A 119 -9.40 7.95 -7.73
CA LYS A 119 -8.96 8.08 -9.14
C LYS A 119 -9.68 7.11 -10.07
N THR A 120 -10.13 5.95 -9.60
CA THR A 120 -10.93 5.02 -10.41
C THR A 120 -12.38 5.45 -10.60
N GLN A 121 -12.90 6.40 -9.81
CA GLN A 121 -14.26 6.93 -9.95
C GLN A 121 -14.37 8.25 -10.74
N THR A 122 -13.25 8.89 -11.09
CA THR A 122 -13.23 10.21 -11.74
C THR A 122 -12.96 10.20 -13.24
N THR A 123 -13.15 9.08 -13.94
CA THR A 123 -13.23 9.09 -15.41
C THR A 123 -14.65 8.83 -15.91
N PRO A 124 -15.54 9.85 -15.98
CA PRO A 124 -16.70 9.79 -16.83
C PRO A 124 -16.43 10.50 -18.17
N THR A 125 -17.00 9.89 -19.21
CA THR A 125 -17.44 10.50 -20.47
C THR A 125 -16.50 10.38 -21.67
N LEU A 126 -16.66 9.26 -22.39
CA LEU A 126 -16.52 9.21 -23.85
C LEU A 126 -17.27 10.41 -24.46
N GLN A 127 -16.54 11.33 -25.11
CA GLN A 127 -17.12 12.17 -26.13
C GLN A 127 -17.34 11.31 -27.39
N ARG A 128 -18.51 10.66 -27.49
CA ARG A 128 -19.04 10.25 -28.80
C ARG A 128 -19.46 11.52 -29.53
N GLN A 129 -18.55 12.08 -30.32
CA GLN A 129 -18.94 13.00 -31.39
C GLN A 129 -19.74 12.19 -32.41
N THR A 130 -21.06 12.30 -32.35
CA THR A 130 -21.93 11.95 -33.47
C THR A 130 -21.82 13.08 -34.48
N GLN A 131 -21.04 12.87 -35.55
CA GLN A 131 -21.16 13.69 -36.74
C GLN A 131 -22.44 13.27 -37.46
N THR A 132 -23.47 14.10 -37.35
CA THR A 132 -24.58 14.17 -38.29
C THR A 132 -24.02 14.72 -39.60
N ILE A 133 -23.98 13.89 -40.65
CA ILE A 133 -23.83 14.38 -42.02
C ILE A 133 -25.23 14.35 -42.63
N LEU A 134 -25.72 15.55 -42.94
CA LEU A 134 -26.83 15.81 -43.87
C LEU A 134 -26.32 15.68 -45.31
#